data_AF-A0A135V2P0-F1
#
_entry.id   AF-A0A135V2P0-F1
#
_cell.length_a   1.000
_cell.length_b   1.000
_cell.length_c   1.000
_cell.angle_alpha   90.00
_cell.angle_beta   90.00
_cell.angle_gamma   90.00
#
_symmetry.space_group_name_H-M   'P 1'
#
loop_
_entity.id
_entity.type
_entity.pdbx_description
1 polymer ?
#
loop_
_entity_poly.entity_id
_entity_poly.type
_entity_poly.pdbx_seq_one_letter_code
_entity_poly.pdbx_strand_id
1 'polypeptide(L)'
;MSGCTSYTSVPVNLHACHESRLEALKSYHLSFGMTRNPGQIFFDKDHDVLYFGARDGYMASEAQFRTVMALCDPEDISQVRRLAINDSLFWVDTMYQSMSAANLTVEVLKQIRVRMPRLEQLVFVPRDENPVYDDEVELVPANPHGVLEQQMARQMEAAMKTVRDLFPDWTPPRWCIMALGSA
;
A
#
# COMPACT_ATOMS: atom_id res chain seq x y z
N MET A 1 -16.52 9.02 -13.70
CA MET A 1 -15.12 8.60 -13.86
C MET A 1 -14.93 7.39 -12.98
N SER A 2 -14.62 6.23 -13.53
CA SER A 2 -14.56 4.97 -12.77
C SER A 2 -13.20 4.32 -12.98
N GLY A 3 -12.24 4.64 -12.14
CA GLY A 3 -10.88 4.10 -12.20
C GLY A 3 -10.09 4.50 -10.96
N CYS A 4 -8.96 3.84 -10.71
CA CYS A 4 -8.02 4.26 -9.69
C CYS A 4 -7.46 5.63 -10.06
N THR A 5 -7.41 6.55 -9.09
CA THR A 5 -6.76 7.85 -9.24
C THR A 5 -5.63 7.94 -8.23
N SER A 6 -4.55 8.62 -8.60
CA SER A 6 -3.43 8.93 -7.71
C SER A 6 -3.34 10.44 -7.54
N TYR A 7 -2.95 10.87 -6.34
CA TYR A 7 -2.58 12.27 -6.08
C TYR A 7 -1.11 12.54 -6.43
N THR A 8 -0.30 11.51 -6.65
CA THR A 8 1.11 11.68 -7.05
C THR A 8 1.22 12.48 -8.33
N SER A 9 2.08 13.51 -8.31
CA SER A 9 2.41 14.29 -9.49
C SER A 9 2.95 13.39 -10.60
N VAL A 10 2.67 13.74 -11.85
CA VAL A 10 3.14 12.94 -12.97
C VAL A 10 4.66 13.15 -13.10
N PRO A 11 5.47 12.06 -13.21
CA PRO A 11 6.92 12.15 -13.28
C PRO A 11 7.42 13.20 -14.28
N VAL A 12 8.28 14.12 -13.83
CA VAL A 12 8.75 15.27 -14.63
C VAL A 12 9.38 14.83 -15.96
N ASN A 13 10.07 13.69 -15.97
CA ASN A 13 10.68 13.09 -17.16
C ASN A 13 9.66 12.69 -18.25
N LEU A 14 8.38 12.46 -17.93
CA LEU A 14 7.33 12.23 -18.92
C LEU A 14 6.94 13.51 -19.69
N HIS A 15 7.30 14.70 -19.17
CA HIS A 15 6.88 15.99 -19.71
C HIS A 15 8.02 16.93 -20.11
N ALA A 16 9.26 16.64 -19.72
CA ALA A 16 10.40 17.52 -19.97
C ALA A 16 10.75 17.68 -21.47
N CYS A 17 11.05 16.59 -22.16
CA CYS A 17 11.34 16.59 -23.60
C CYS A 17 11.01 15.23 -24.25
N HIS A 18 11.06 15.16 -25.59
CA HIS A 18 10.74 13.93 -26.33
C HIS A 18 11.65 12.75 -25.94
N GLU A 19 12.96 12.98 -25.85
CA GLU A 19 13.94 11.95 -25.48
C GLU A 19 13.72 11.45 -24.04
N SER A 20 13.53 12.37 -23.09
CA SER A 20 13.26 12.04 -21.70
C SER A 20 11.95 11.25 -21.55
N ARG A 21 10.91 11.62 -22.30
CA ARG A 21 9.64 10.88 -22.32
C ARG A 21 9.81 9.46 -22.86
N LEU A 22 10.54 9.29 -23.97
CA LEU A 22 10.80 7.96 -24.53
C LEU A 22 11.58 7.08 -23.56
N GLU A 23 12.53 7.65 -22.82
CA GLU A 23 13.25 6.93 -21.77
C GLU A 23 12.33 6.55 -20.60
N ALA A 24 11.55 7.50 -20.09
CA ALA A 24 10.63 7.27 -18.96
C ALA A 24 9.58 6.20 -19.26
N LEU A 25 9.04 6.16 -20.49
CA LEU A 25 8.07 5.15 -20.93
C LEU A 25 8.63 3.73 -21.06
N LYS A 26 9.95 3.53 -20.88
CA LYS A 26 10.53 2.17 -20.78
C LYS A 26 10.27 1.55 -19.40
N SER A 27 10.12 2.35 -18.36
CA SER A 27 9.86 1.87 -16.99
C SER A 27 8.44 2.17 -16.52
N TYR A 28 7.93 3.38 -16.80
CA TYR A 28 6.58 3.81 -16.42
C TYR A 28 5.51 3.27 -17.38
N HIS A 29 4.52 2.59 -16.80
CA HIS A 29 3.35 2.08 -17.53
C HIS A 29 2.07 2.62 -16.90
N LEU A 30 1.00 2.77 -17.69
CA LEU A 30 -0.32 3.10 -17.16
C LEU A 30 -0.94 1.86 -16.52
N SER A 31 -1.05 1.86 -15.20
CA SER A 31 -1.49 0.72 -14.40
C SER A 31 -2.72 1.04 -13.54
N PHE A 32 -3.22 -0.01 -12.89
CA PHE A 32 -4.34 -0.05 -11.97
C PHE A 32 -5.68 0.24 -12.66
N GLY A 33 -5.87 -0.37 -13.82
CA GLY A 33 -7.18 -0.43 -14.50
C GLY A 33 -8.18 -1.23 -13.68
N MET A 34 -9.48 -0.91 -13.83
CA MET A 34 -10.57 -1.72 -13.28
C MET A 34 -11.28 -2.46 -14.43
N THR A 35 -12.15 -3.42 -14.11
CA THR A 35 -12.80 -4.41 -15.02
C THR A 35 -13.40 -3.87 -16.34
N ARG A 36 -13.50 -2.55 -16.53
CA ARG A 36 -13.98 -1.87 -17.75
C ARG A 36 -13.22 -0.61 -18.14
N ASN A 37 -12.16 -0.23 -17.42
CA ASN A 37 -11.45 1.02 -17.64
C ASN A 37 -9.94 0.77 -17.61
N PRO A 38 -9.18 1.28 -18.59
CA PRO A 38 -7.73 1.12 -18.63
C PRO A 38 -7.07 1.78 -17.41
N GLY A 39 -5.85 1.34 -17.09
CA GLY A 39 -5.00 2.00 -16.11
C GLY A 39 -4.78 3.47 -16.47
N GLN A 40 -4.73 4.32 -15.44
CA GLN A 40 -4.59 5.78 -15.61
C GLN A 40 -3.44 6.35 -14.78
N ILE A 41 -2.76 5.52 -14.00
CA ILE A 41 -1.68 5.93 -13.10
C ILE A 41 -0.37 5.47 -13.73
N PHE A 42 0.55 6.40 -14.01
CA PHE A 42 1.92 6.04 -14.36
C PHE A 42 2.59 5.40 -13.15
N PHE A 43 3.00 4.15 -13.29
CA PHE A 43 3.62 3.37 -12.23
C PHE A 43 4.90 2.71 -12.74
N ASP A 44 6.00 2.92 -12.04
CA ASP A 44 7.25 2.20 -12.19
C ASP A 44 7.38 1.17 -11.05
N LYS A 45 7.17 -0.10 -11.39
CA LYS A 45 7.24 -1.22 -10.43
C LYS A 45 8.58 -1.30 -9.68
N ASP A 46 9.66 -0.77 -10.24
CA ASP A 46 11.02 -0.86 -9.70
C ASP A 46 11.37 0.33 -8.80
N HIS A 47 10.64 1.45 -8.87
CA HIS A 47 10.86 2.64 -8.03
C HIS A 47 9.67 3.04 -7.15
N ASP A 48 8.44 2.90 -7.62
CA ASP A 48 7.26 3.40 -6.93
C ASP A 48 6.80 2.48 -5.79
N VAL A 49 6.00 3.05 -4.88
CA VAL A 49 5.35 2.38 -3.76
C VAL A 49 3.85 2.57 -3.91
N LEU A 50 3.09 1.46 -3.95
CA LEU A 50 1.64 1.52 -3.93
C LEU A 50 1.15 1.78 -2.51
N TYR A 51 0.49 2.91 -2.26
CA TYR A 51 0.01 3.28 -0.92
C TYR A 51 -1.51 3.16 -0.78
N PHE A 52 -1.96 2.40 0.23
CA PHE A 52 -3.35 2.41 0.71
C PHE A 52 -3.45 3.29 1.95
N GLY A 53 -3.87 4.54 1.74
CA GLY A 53 -4.02 5.54 2.78
C GLY A 53 -5.33 5.48 3.56
N ALA A 54 -5.41 6.31 4.60
CA ALA A 54 -6.62 6.49 5.38
C ALA A 54 -7.75 7.11 4.54
N ARG A 55 -8.96 6.62 4.75
CA ARG A 55 -10.19 7.16 4.17
C ARG A 55 -11.20 7.41 5.27
N ASP A 56 -11.90 8.54 5.15
CA ASP A 56 -13.00 8.88 6.05
C ASP A 56 -14.19 7.92 5.84
N GLY A 57 -14.74 7.46 6.94
CA GLY A 57 -15.91 6.57 6.96
C GLY A 57 -15.62 5.17 7.51
N TYR A 58 -16.67 4.55 8.03
CA TYR A 58 -16.59 3.22 8.64
C TYR A 58 -16.10 2.19 7.62
N MET A 59 -14.98 1.54 7.94
CA MET A 59 -14.30 0.54 7.08
C MET A 59 -13.91 1.07 5.69
N ALA A 60 -13.87 2.38 5.45
CA ALA A 60 -13.62 2.92 4.12
C ALA A 60 -12.23 2.53 3.57
N SER A 61 -11.20 2.57 4.43
CA SER A 61 -9.83 2.15 4.07
C SER A 61 -9.75 0.66 3.72
N GLU A 62 -10.44 -0.17 4.51
CA GLU A 62 -10.48 -1.63 4.33
C GLU A 62 -11.28 -2.02 3.07
N ALA A 63 -12.42 -1.38 2.86
CA ALA A 63 -13.25 -1.57 1.68
C ALA A 63 -12.49 -1.15 0.41
N GLN A 64 -11.77 -0.02 0.44
CA GLN A 64 -10.92 0.41 -0.68
C GLN A 64 -9.88 -0.67 -1.03
N PHE A 65 -9.16 -1.17 -0.02
CA PHE A 65 -8.18 -2.24 -0.22
C PHE A 65 -8.83 -3.48 -0.86
N ARG A 66 -9.96 -3.96 -0.31
CA ARG A 66 -10.67 -5.12 -0.86
C ARG A 66 -11.16 -4.90 -2.28
N THR A 67 -11.73 -3.73 -2.57
CA THR A 67 -12.18 -3.37 -3.92
C THR A 67 -11.03 -3.40 -4.91
N VAL A 68 -9.87 -2.83 -4.56
CA VAL A 68 -8.69 -2.85 -5.43
C VAL A 68 -8.20 -4.30 -5.63
N MET A 69 -8.07 -5.08 -4.56
CA MET A 69 -7.64 -6.49 -4.67
C MET A 69 -8.60 -7.33 -5.55
N ALA A 70 -9.89 -7.03 -5.52
CA ALA A 70 -10.92 -7.76 -6.27
C ALA A 70 -11.08 -7.30 -7.72
N LEU A 71 -10.97 -5.99 -7.99
CA LEU A 71 -11.38 -5.40 -9.27
C LEU A 71 -10.23 -4.92 -10.15
N CYS A 72 -9.04 -4.67 -9.59
CA CYS A 72 -7.89 -4.30 -10.40
C CYS A 72 -7.38 -5.48 -11.22
N ASP A 73 -6.81 -5.15 -12.38
CA ASP A 73 -6.17 -6.12 -13.24
C ASP A 73 -5.16 -6.97 -12.43
N PRO A 74 -5.32 -8.31 -12.39
CA PRO A 74 -4.37 -9.19 -11.73
C PRO A 74 -2.94 -8.99 -12.22
N GLU A 75 -2.72 -8.63 -13.49
CA GLU A 75 -1.38 -8.42 -14.03
C GLU A 75 -0.72 -7.22 -13.34
N ASP A 76 -1.40 -6.07 -13.29
CA ASP A 76 -0.91 -4.85 -12.62
C ASP A 76 -0.58 -5.12 -11.15
N ILE A 77 -1.52 -5.72 -10.41
CA ILE A 77 -1.36 -5.97 -8.98
C ILE A 77 -0.21 -6.97 -8.72
N SER A 78 -0.02 -7.95 -9.60
CA SER A 78 1.05 -8.94 -9.45
C SER A 78 2.46 -8.38 -9.64
N GLN A 79 2.59 -7.23 -10.30
CA GLN A 79 3.88 -6.55 -10.54
C GLN A 79 4.33 -5.66 -9.38
N VAL A 80 3.45 -5.37 -8.42
CA VAL A 80 3.76 -4.48 -7.29
C VAL A 80 4.87 -5.10 -6.43
N ARG A 81 5.99 -4.38 -6.30
CA ARG A 81 7.15 -4.78 -5.49
C ARG A 81 7.22 -4.12 -4.12
N ARG A 82 6.65 -2.92 -3.99
CA ARG A 82 6.61 -2.18 -2.73
C ARG A 82 5.19 -1.71 -2.45
N LEU A 83 4.71 -2.03 -1.25
CA LEU A 83 3.37 -1.71 -0.79
C LEU A 83 3.46 -0.98 0.54
N ALA A 84 2.76 0.14 0.67
CA ALA A 84 2.54 0.84 1.93
C ALA A 84 1.07 0.74 2.34
N ILE A 85 0.81 0.44 3.60
CA ILE A 85 -0.53 0.30 4.15
C ILE A 85 -0.65 1.14 5.41
N ASN A 86 -1.64 2.03 5.45
CA ASN A 86 -1.98 2.79 6.65
C ASN A 86 -2.62 1.89 7.72
N ASP A 87 -2.28 2.11 8.98
CA ASP A 87 -2.83 1.39 10.12
C ASP A 87 -4.36 1.51 10.19
N SER A 88 -4.93 2.59 9.65
CA SER A 88 -6.39 2.80 9.55
C SER A 88 -7.15 1.65 8.87
N LEU A 89 -6.48 0.82 8.05
CA LEU A 89 -7.07 -0.39 7.46
C LEU A 89 -7.51 -1.42 8.51
N PHE A 90 -6.94 -1.37 9.71
CA PHE A 90 -7.18 -2.33 10.79
C PHE A 90 -8.09 -1.77 11.90
N TRP A 91 -8.55 -0.53 11.77
CA TRP A 91 -9.41 0.13 12.74
C TRP A 91 -10.89 -0.18 12.45
N VAL A 92 -11.64 -0.50 13.50
CA VAL A 92 -13.09 -0.62 13.45
C VAL A 92 -13.66 0.61 14.16
N ASP A 93 -14.20 1.56 13.40
CA ASP A 93 -14.65 2.89 13.89
C ASP A 93 -13.50 3.81 14.36
N THR A 94 -13.75 4.74 15.30
CA THR A 94 -12.72 5.60 15.91
C THR A 94 -11.89 4.91 16.99
N MET A 95 -12.18 3.65 17.34
CA MET A 95 -11.49 2.92 18.40
C MET A 95 -10.63 1.79 17.85
N TYR A 96 -9.35 1.79 18.20
CA TYR A 96 -8.47 0.67 17.95
C TYR A 96 -8.87 -0.53 18.84
N GLN A 97 -9.28 -1.64 18.22
CA GLN A 97 -9.59 -2.89 18.92
C GLN A 97 -8.54 -3.95 18.56
N SER A 98 -7.62 -4.24 19.49
CA SER A 98 -6.42 -5.04 19.21
C SER A 98 -6.69 -6.43 18.62
N MET A 99 -7.78 -7.10 19.03
CA MET A 99 -8.11 -8.44 18.54
C MET A 99 -8.67 -8.41 17.11
N SER A 100 -9.53 -7.44 16.82
CA SER A 100 -10.10 -7.21 15.48
C SER A 100 -9.02 -6.78 14.49
N ALA A 101 -8.14 -5.86 14.92
CA ALA A 101 -7.01 -5.39 14.13
C ALA A 101 -6.05 -6.54 13.76
N ALA A 102 -5.69 -7.41 14.70
CA ALA A 102 -4.83 -8.56 14.44
C ALA A 102 -5.42 -9.53 13.41
N ASN A 103 -6.72 -9.83 13.50
CA ASN A 103 -7.41 -10.68 12.52
C ASN A 103 -7.44 -10.03 11.13
N LEU A 104 -7.74 -8.73 11.04
CA LEU A 104 -7.72 -8.00 9.77
C LEU A 104 -6.33 -7.98 9.15
N THR A 105 -5.27 -7.81 9.95
CA THR A 105 -3.89 -7.91 9.46
C THR A 105 -3.59 -9.28 8.86
N VAL A 106 -4.02 -10.36 9.49
CA VAL A 106 -3.86 -11.71 8.94
C VAL A 106 -4.60 -11.86 7.60
N GLU A 107 -5.82 -11.35 7.49
CA GLU A 107 -6.59 -11.39 6.24
C GLU A 107 -5.97 -10.54 5.13
N VAL A 108 -5.46 -9.35 5.45
CA VAL A 108 -4.72 -8.51 4.50
C VAL A 108 -3.45 -9.22 4.01
N LEU A 109 -2.67 -9.82 4.90
CA LEU A 109 -1.48 -10.59 4.52
C LEU A 109 -1.81 -11.80 3.64
N LYS A 110 -2.94 -12.49 3.88
CA LYS A 110 -3.43 -13.56 3.00
C LYS A 110 -3.75 -13.04 1.59
N GLN A 111 -4.38 -11.87 1.48
CA GLN A 111 -4.67 -11.25 0.17
C GLN A 111 -3.37 -10.85 -0.54
N ILE A 112 -2.44 -10.21 0.18
CA ILE A 112 -1.12 -9.83 -0.35
C ILE A 112 -0.39 -11.05 -0.90
N ARG A 113 -0.33 -12.15 -0.13
CA ARG A 113 0.30 -13.40 -0.57
C ARG A 113 -0.24 -13.89 -1.91
N VAL A 114 -1.56 -13.84 -2.11
CA VAL A 114 -2.22 -14.38 -3.31
C VAL A 114 -2.11 -13.42 -4.49
N ARG A 115 -2.25 -12.12 -4.25
CA ARG A 115 -2.41 -11.11 -5.32
C ARG A 115 -1.09 -10.46 -5.71
N MET A 116 -0.11 -10.38 -4.81
CA MET A 116 1.16 -9.69 -5.00
C MET A 116 2.36 -10.64 -4.79
N PRO A 117 2.54 -11.66 -5.63
CA PRO A 117 3.62 -12.64 -5.47
C PRO A 117 5.03 -12.06 -5.65
N ARG A 118 5.15 -10.88 -6.27
CA ARG A 118 6.42 -10.17 -6.47
C ARG A 118 6.71 -9.13 -5.39
N LEU A 119 5.92 -9.09 -4.30
CA LEU A 119 6.11 -8.11 -3.25
C LEU A 119 7.43 -8.36 -2.50
N GLU A 120 8.32 -7.37 -2.54
CA GLU A 120 9.63 -7.39 -1.89
C GLU A 120 9.63 -6.62 -0.57
N GLN A 121 8.84 -5.53 -0.51
CA GLN A 121 8.75 -4.66 0.66
C GLN A 121 7.30 -4.32 1.03
N LEU A 122 7.00 -4.43 2.32
CA LEU A 122 5.74 -4.05 2.94
C LEU A 122 5.97 -3.01 4.04
N VAL A 123 5.46 -1.80 3.84
CA VAL A 123 5.60 -0.68 4.76
C VAL A 123 4.30 -0.49 5.51
N PHE A 124 4.37 -0.51 6.84
CA PHE A 124 3.25 -0.16 7.69
C PHE A 124 3.36 1.29 8.11
N VAL A 125 2.31 2.05 7.85
CA VAL A 125 2.25 3.48 8.10
C VAL A 125 1.31 3.74 9.28
N PRO A 126 1.80 4.20 10.44
CA PRO A 126 0.93 4.59 11.54
C PRO A 126 -0.09 5.63 11.07
N ARG A 127 -1.31 5.55 11.58
CA ARG A 127 -2.30 6.60 11.33
C ARG A 127 -1.84 7.88 12.03
N ASP A 128 -1.37 8.86 11.27
CA ASP A 128 -1.44 10.25 11.72
C ASP A 128 -2.90 10.71 11.52
N GLU A 129 -3.41 11.57 12.40
CA GLU A 129 -4.82 12.01 12.35
C GLU A 129 -5.14 12.88 11.10
N ASN A 130 -4.26 12.90 10.10
CA ASN A 130 -4.38 13.70 8.89
C ASN A 130 -4.79 12.82 7.69
N PRO A 131 -6.07 12.82 7.29
CA PRO A 131 -6.56 11.97 6.19
C PRO A 131 -6.19 12.51 4.79
N VAL A 132 -5.65 13.74 4.70
CA VAL A 132 -5.35 14.40 3.42
C VAL A 132 -3.84 14.59 3.28
N TYR A 133 -3.24 13.75 2.44
CA TYR A 133 -1.86 13.90 2.02
C TYR A 133 -1.84 14.64 0.67
N ASP A 134 -1.06 15.71 0.60
CA ASP A 134 -0.73 16.38 -0.66
C ASP A 134 0.24 15.51 -1.48
N ASP A 135 0.61 15.95 -2.68
CA ASP A 135 1.60 15.27 -3.51
C ASP A 135 3.05 15.37 -2.97
N GLU A 136 3.29 16.18 -1.93
CA GLU A 136 4.59 16.40 -1.25
C GLU A 136 4.81 15.54 0.00
N VAL A 137 4.27 14.33 0.03
CA VAL A 137 4.37 13.44 1.21
C VAL A 137 5.36 12.32 0.99
N GLU A 138 6.31 12.17 1.91
CA GLU A 138 7.36 11.15 1.87
C GLU A 138 7.25 10.14 3.02
N LEU A 139 7.71 8.92 2.74
CA LEU A 139 7.90 7.90 3.78
C LEU A 139 9.19 8.17 4.54
N VAL A 140 9.05 8.57 5.81
CA VAL A 140 10.17 8.87 6.70
C VAL A 140 10.29 7.81 7.81
N PRO A 141 11.47 7.64 8.44
CA PRO A 141 11.60 6.74 9.59
C PRO A 141 10.59 7.10 10.70
N ALA A 142 9.77 6.13 11.10
CA ALA A 142 8.85 6.29 12.23
C ALA A 142 9.61 6.34 13.56
N ASN A 143 8.98 6.83 14.64
CA ASN A 143 9.59 6.81 15.97
C ASN A 143 9.57 5.37 16.53
N PRO A 144 10.72 4.66 16.61
CA PRO A 144 10.73 3.26 17.04
C PRO A 144 10.41 3.10 18.54
N HIS A 145 10.44 4.19 19.29
CA HIS A 145 10.13 4.22 20.73
C HIS A 145 8.70 4.67 21.03
N GLY A 146 7.92 5.01 20.00
CA GLY A 146 6.51 5.34 20.16
C GLY A 146 5.69 4.12 20.57
N VAL A 147 4.72 4.34 21.45
CA VAL A 147 3.88 3.25 21.99
C VAL A 147 3.06 2.60 20.87
N LEU A 148 2.58 3.40 19.91
CA LEU A 148 1.82 2.92 18.76
C LEU A 148 2.69 2.04 17.85
N GLU A 149 3.89 2.50 17.49
CA GLU A 149 4.82 1.78 16.62
C GLU A 149 5.26 0.45 17.24
N GLN A 150 5.53 0.41 18.54
CA GLN A 150 5.87 -0.84 19.24
C GLN A 150 4.70 -1.82 19.24
N GLN A 151 3.47 -1.33 19.40
CA GLN A 151 2.28 -2.16 19.38
C GLN A 151 2.02 -2.71 17.97
N MET A 152 2.14 -1.87 16.95
CA MET A 152 2.04 -2.26 15.54
C MET A 152 3.10 -3.30 15.19
N ALA A 153 4.35 -3.13 15.64
CA ALA A 153 5.42 -4.09 15.41
C ALA A 153 5.08 -5.47 15.98
N ARG A 154 4.60 -5.54 17.24
CA ARG A 154 4.19 -6.81 17.86
C ARG A 154 3.02 -7.47 17.12
N GLN A 155 2.04 -6.67 16.69
CA GLN A 155 0.91 -7.18 15.91
C GLN A 155 1.37 -7.73 14.57
N MET A 156 2.27 -7.03 13.88
CA MET A 156 2.80 -7.45 12.59
C MET A 156 3.64 -8.73 12.70
N GLU A 157 4.51 -8.81 13.69
CA GLU A 157 5.30 -10.00 13.98
C GLU A 157 4.41 -11.22 14.22
N ALA A 158 3.36 -11.05 15.05
CA ALA A 158 2.39 -12.11 15.32
C ALA A 158 1.64 -12.53 14.05
N ALA A 159 1.11 -11.57 13.28
CA ALA A 159 0.36 -11.86 12.05
C ALA A 159 1.22 -12.52 10.97
N MET A 160 2.45 -12.03 10.76
CA MET A 160 3.44 -12.63 9.85
C MET A 160 3.74 -14.07 10.26
N LYS A 161 3.95 -14.32 11.55
CA LYS A 161 4.17 -15.67 12.06
C LYS A 161 2.95 -16.57 11.77
N THR A 162 1.74 -16.12 12.10
CA THR A 162 0.50 -16.87 11.84
C THR A 162 0.35 -17.23 10.36
N VAL A 163 0.56 -16.28 9.44
CA VAL A 163 0.39 -16.55 8.01
C VAL A 163 1.49 -17.47 7.48
N ARG A 164 2.73 -17.35 7.95
CA ARG A 164 3.81 -18.30 7.62
C ARG A 164 3.53 -19.71 8.11
N ASP A 165 3.00 -19.86 9.32
CA ASP A 165 2.63 -21.16 9.88
C ASP A 165 1.50 -21.81 9.06
N LEU A 166 0.57 -21.01 8.53
CA LEU A 166 -0.51 -21.48 7.65
C LEU A 166 -0.05 -21.77 6.21
N PHE A 167 0.98 -21.07 5.73
CA PHE A 167 1.49 -21.19 4.36
C PHE A 167 3.02 -21.28 4.34
N PRO A 168 3.60 -22.46 4.62
CA PRO A 168 5.06 -22.63 4.74
C PRO A 168 5.86 -22.29 3.47
N ASP A 169 5.25 -22.46 2.29
CA ASP A 169 5.89 -22.15 1.00
C ASP A 169 5.92 -20.64 0.68
N TRP A 170 5.22 -19.82 1.49
CA TRP A 170 5.20 -18.39 1.28
C TRP A 170 6.49 -17.75 1.78
N THR A 171 7.18 -17.05 0.87
CA THR A 171 8.30 -16.17 1.24
C THR A 171 7.72 -14.78 1.56
N PRO A 172 7.68 -14.36 2.84
CA PRO A 172 7.13 -13.07 3.21
C PRO A 172 8.04 -11.93 2.69
N PRO A 173 7.46 -10.76 2.36
CA PRO A 173 8.26 -9.58 2.02
C PRO A 173 9.06 -9.09 3.24
N ARG A 174 10.10 -8.31 2.99
CA ARG A 174 10.69 -7.48 4.06
C ARG A 174 9.65 -6.49 4.52
N TRP A 175 9.57 -6.21 5.81
CA TRP A 175 8.63 -5.22 6.32
C TRP A 175 9.30 -4.26 7.30
N CYS A 176 8.76 -3.04 7.36
CA CYS A 176 9.18 -2.00 8.28
C CYS A 176 7.99 -1.08 8.63
N ILE A 177 8.17 -0.24 9.65
CA ILE A 177 7.23 0.82 10.01
C ILE A 177 7.85 2.16 9.61
N MET A 178 7.11 2.97 8.85
CA MET A 178 7.52 4.30 8.41
C MET A 178 6.37 5.28 8.64
N ALA A 179 6.67 6.53 8.95
CA ALA A 179 5.67 7.58 9.08
C ALA A 179 5.55 8.37 7.78
N LEU A 180 4.47 9.14 7.65
CA LEU A 180 4.35 10.14 6.59
C LEU A 180 4.85 11.48 7.11
N GLY A 181 5.72 12.11 6.33
CA GLY A 181 6.31 13.41 6.60
C GLY A 181 6.20 14.33 5.40
N SER A 182 6.36 15.63 5.63
CA SER A 182 6.65 16.59 4.56
C SER A 182 8.13 16.52 4.20
N ALA A 183 8.43 16.67 2.92
CA ALA A 183 9.78 16.82 2.39
C ALA A 183 10.43 18.16 2.80
#